data_AF-A0A0F9MKV0-F1
#
_entry.id   AF-A0A0F9MKV0-F1
#
_cell.length_a   1.000
_cell.length_b   1.000
_cell.length_c   1.000
_cell.angle_alpha   90.00
_cell.angle_beta   90.00
_cell.angle_gamma   90.00
#
_symmetry.space_group_name_H-M   'P 1'
#
loop_
_entity.id
_entity.type
_entity.pdbx_description
1 polymer ?
#
loop_
_entity_poly.entity_id
_entity_poly.type
_entity_poly.pdbx_seq_one_letter_code
_entity_poly.pdbx_strand_id
1 'polypeptide(L)'
;MVSVLTFRVFPDEPVFGLTEGPEHGRWVQNLWVIRADRKAKYVTDFGPVSEWPDATPLIYISEGEDTVAELQYLAERDRHDDKWAKRRKEMQAESTLIPDIIRQEERKIAERQNRSVFGPHQSTQRIDYPREAVKERQKEGRNGRTNSRRA
;
A
#
# COMPACT_ATOMS: atom_id res chain seq x y z
N MET A 1 7.25 -25.64 7.05
CA MET A 1 6.62 -26.56 6.08
C MET A 1 7.70 -27.04 5.13
N VAL A 2 8.07 -28.32 5.16
CA VAL A 2 9.08 -28.87 4.24
C VAL A 2 8.39 -29.12 2.91
N SER A 3 8.75 -28.36 1.88
CA SER A 3 8.26 -28.61 0.51
C SER A 3 9.36 -29.36 -0.25
N VAL A 4 8.97 -30.40 -0.98
CA VAL A 4 9.88 -31.13 -1.86
C VAL A 4 10.03 -30.30 -3.13
N LEU A 5 11.25 -29.95 -3.53
CA LEU A 5 11.46 -29.26 -4.80
C LEU A 5 11.23 -30.24 -5.96
N THR A 6 10.40 -29.85 -6.93
CA THR A 6 10.23 -30.59 -8.19
C THR A 6 10.82 -29.79 -9.34
N PHE A 7 11.39 -30.50 -10.33
CA PHE A 7 11.98 -29.90 -11.53
C PHE A 7 11.04 -29.88 -12.73
N ARG A 8 9.90 -30.56 -12.63
CA ARG A 8 8.89 -30.64 -13.68
C ARG A 8 7.50 -30.67 -13.07
N VAL A 9 6.55 -30.09 -13.78
CA VAL A 9 5.12 -30.16 -13.52
C VAL A 9 4.40 -30.51 -14.82
N PHE A 10 3.28 -31.23 -14.73
CA PHE A 10 2.39 -31.50 -15.87
C PHE A 10 1.15 -30.61 -15.81
N PRO A 11 0.58 -30.23 -16.97
CA PRO A 11 -0.56 -29.31 -17.04
C PRO A 11 -1.79 -29.77 -16.25
N ASP A 12 -2.01 -31.09 -16.17
CA ASP A 12 -3.14 -31.77 -15.55
C ASP A 12 -2.92 -32.13 -14.07
N GLU A 13 -1.76 -31.80 -13.50
CA GLU A 13 -1.50 -32.08 -12.09
C GLU A 13 -2.41 -31.24 -11.18
N PRO A 14 -2.94 -31.83 -10.09
CA PRO A 14 -3.70 -31.09 -9.09
C PRO A 14 -2.77 -30.14 -8.34
N VAL A 15 -3.24 -28.92 -8.11
CA VAL A 15 -2.45 -27.85 -7.54
C VAL A 15 -3.01 -27.38 -6.20
N PHE A 16 -2.11 -27.20 -5.24
CA PHE A 16 -2.45 -26.62 -3.95
C PHE A 16 -2.61 -25.09 -4.05
N GLY A 17 -1.75 -24.44 -4.82
CA GLY A 17 -1.82 -23.02 -5.09
C GLY A 17 -0.63 -22.49 -5.89
N LEU A 18 -0.69 -21.20 -6.20
CA LEU A 18 0.33 -20.45 -6.93
C LEU A 18 0.52 -19.10 -6.27
N THR A 19 1.76 -18.66 -6.11
CA THR A 19 2.09 -17.28 -5.76
C THR A 19 3.06 -16.73 -6.78
N GLU A 20 2.87 -15.50 -7.18
CA GLU A 20 3.73 -14.82 -8.14
C GLU A 20 4.08 -13.42 -7.65
N GLY A 21 5.34 -13.04 -7.76
CA GLY A 21 5.77 -11.72 -7.34
C GLY A 21 7.27 -11.54 -7.26
N PRO A 22 7.73 -10.40 -6.70
CA PRO A 22 9.15 -10.09 -6.59
C PRO A 22 9.80 -10.90 -5.45
N GLU A 23 10.82 -11.68 -5.79
CA GLU A 23 11.65 -12.44 -4.86
C GLU A 23 13.12 -12.18 -5.19
N HIS A 24 13.90 -11.64 -4.24
CA HIS A 24 15.33 -11.32 -4.44
C HIS A 24 15.65 -10.49 -5.70
N GLY A 25 14.78 -9.55 -6.07
CA GLY A 25 14.94 -8.69 -7.25
C GLY A 25 14.57 -9.36 -8.58
N ARG A 26 13.99 -10.56 -8.54
CA ARG A 26 13.50 -11.30 -9.71
C ARG A 26 12.00 -11.54 -9.61
N TRP A 27 11.32 -11.57 -10.74
CA TRP A 27 9.90 -11.89 -10.79
C TRP A 27 9.76 -13.42 -10.85
N VAL A 28 9.22 -14.01 -9.80
CA VAL A 28 9.21 -15.46 -9.60
C VAL A 28 7.78 -15.94 -9.41
N GLN A 29 7.44 -17.03 -10.09
CA GLN A 29 6.22 -17.79 -9.86
C GLN A 29 6.56 -19.07 -9.12
N ASN A 30 6.01 -19.20 -7.92
CA ASN A 30 6.10 -20.38 -7.09
C ASN A 30 4.76 -21.13 -7.20
N LEU A 31 4.80 -22.39 -7.60
CA LEU A 31 3.62 -23.24 -7.76
C LEU A 31 3.79 -24.49 -6.89
N TRP A 32 2.72 -24.91 -6.22
CA TRP A 32 2.73 -26.09 -5.37
C TRP A 32 1.78 -27.14 -5.93
N VAL A 33 2.33 -28.24 -6.45
CA VAL A 33 1.55 -29.41 -6.91
C VAL A 33 1.34 -30.42 -5.79
N ILE A 34 0.24 -31.17 -5.85
CA ILE A 34 -0.07 -32.24 -4.90
C ILE A 34 0.30 -33.58 -5.52
N ARG A 35 1.21 -34.32 -4.88
CA ARG A 35 1.63 -35.67 -5.31
C ARG A 35 1.64 -36.61 -4.12
N ALA A 36 0.80 -37.65 -4.13
CA ALA A 36 0.72 -38.67 -3.09
C ALA A 36 0.76 -38.06 -1.66
N ASP A 37 -0.15 -37.10 -1.41
CA ASP A 37 -0.34 -36.36 -0.15
C ASP A 37 0.79 -35.40 0.27
N ARG A 38 1.73 -35.10 -0.63
CA ARG A 38 2.79 -34.11 -0.40
C ARG A 38 2.68 -32.94 -1.36
N LYS A 39 3.04 -31.76 -0.86
CA LYS A 39 3.18 -30.55 -1.67
C LYS A 39 4.59 -30.48 -2.22
N ALA A 40 4.71 -30.54 -3.55
CA ALA A 40 5.97 -30.30 -4.24
C ALA A 40 5.99 -28.89 -4.83
N LYS A 41 7.06 -28.13 -4.55
CA LYS A 41 7.24 -26.76 -5.02
C LYS A 41 7.96 -26.76 -6.37
N TYR A 42 7.38 -26.11 -7.35
CA TYR A 42 7.98 -25.78 -8.63
C TYR A 42 8.18 -24.27 -8.70
N VAL A 43 9.31 -23.84 -9.26
CA VAL A 43 9.67 -22.42 -9.32
C VAL A 43 10.01 -22.06 -10.75
N THR A 44 9.36 -21.01 -11.25
CA THR A 44 9.64 -20.40 -12.55
C THR A 44 10.15 -19.00 -12.32
N ASP A 45 11.29 -18.69 -12.92
CA ASP A 45 11.91 -17.37 -12.90
C ASP A 45 11.64 -16.66 -14.22
N PHE A 46 10.95 -15.52 -14.16
CA PHE A 46 10.57 -14.72 -15.33
C PHE A 46 11.54 -13.58 -15.62
N GLY A 47 12.64 -13.43 -14.88
CA GLY A 47 13.61 -12.36 -15.10
C GLY A 47 13.64 -11.31 -13.99
N PRO A 48 14.34 -10.17 -14.21
CA PRO A 48 14.46 -9.10 -13.23
C PRO A 48 13.12 -8.36 -13.03
N VAL A 49 12.85 -7.91 -11.80
CA VAL A 49 11.61 -7.18 -11.46
C VAL A 49 11.45 -5.88 -12.26
N SER A 50 12.55 -5.28 -12.72
CA SER A 50 12.52 -4.06 -13.55
C SER A 50 11.80 -4.24 -14.88
N GLU A 51 11.70 -5.47 -15.40
CA GLU A 51 10.94 -5.77 -16.63
C GLU A 51 9.43 -5.85 -16.38
N TRP A 52 9.01 -5.86 -15.11
CA TRP A 52 7.61 -6.05 -14.68
C TRP A 52 7.10 -4.88 -13.81
N PRO A 53 7.17 -3.61 -14.26
CA PRO A 53 6.91 -2.45 -13.41
C PRO A 53 5.45 -2.29 -12.98
N ASP A 54 4.50 -2.73 -13.80
CA ASP A 54 3.06 -2.63 -13.53
C ASP A 54 2.45 -3.96 -13.04
N ALA A 55 3.23 -5.04 -13.00
CA ALA A 55 2.77 -6.35 -12.58
C ALA A 55 2.39 -6.34 -11.10
N THR A 56 1.28 -7.02 -10.78
CA THR A 56 0.77 -7.14 -9.41
C THR A 56 1.23 -8.47 -8.82
N PRO A 57 1.72 -8.52 -7.58
CA PRO A 57 1.91 -9.80 -6.90
C PRO A 57 0.57 -10.54 -6.74
N LEU A 58 0.55 -11.83 -7.06
CA LEU A 58 -0.66 -12.66 -7.09
C LEU A 58 -0.53 -13.85 -6.14
N ILE A 59 -1.68 -14.27 -5.60
CA ILE A 59 -1.82 -15.47 -4.77
C ILE A 59 -3.13 -16.15 -5.19
N TYR A 60 -3.04 -17.39 -5.66
CA TYR A 60 -4.17 -18.28 -5.90
C TYR A 60 -4.09 -19.49 -4.98
N ILE A 61 -5.23 -19.84 -4.40
CA ILE A 61 -5.39 -20.99 -3.50
C ILE A 61 -6.45 -21.89 -4.13
N SER A 62 -6.15 -23.18 -4.23
CA SER A 62 -7.01 -24.17 -4.88
C SER A 62 -7.23 -25.42 -4.04
N GLU A 63 -6.23 -25.82 -3.25
CA GLU A 63 -6.27 -27.04 -2.41
C GLU A 63 -6.48 -28.37 -3.17
N GLY A 64 -6.30 -28.38 -4.50
CA GLY A 64 -6.32 -29.57 -5.34
C GLY A 64 -7.51 -29.66 -6.30
N GLU A 65 -8.37 -28.63 -6.34
CA GLU A 65 -9.52 -28.57 -7.25
C GLU A 65 -9.13 -28.14 -8.66
N ASP A 66 -8.17 -27.23 -8.77
CA ASP A 66 -7.66 -26.69 -10.03
C ASP A 66 -6.38 -27.40 -10.46
N THR A 67 -6.14 -27.34 -11.76
CA THR A 67 -4.95 -27.87 -12.41
C THR A 67 -3.83 -26.83 -12.50
N VAL A 68 -2.60 -27.31 -12.73
CA VAL A 68 -1.44 -26.45 -13.05
C VAL A 68 -1.75 -25.50 -14.21
N ALA A 69 -2.35 -26.02 -15.28
CA ALA A 69 -2.64 -25.24 -16.48
C ALA A 69 -3.59 -24.08 -16.19
N GLU A 70 -4.64 -24.33 -15.40
CA GLU A 70 -5.63 -23.32 -15.04
C GLU A 70 -5.01 -22.20 -14.22
N LEU A 71 -4.25 -22.53 -13.17
CA LEU A 71 -3.62 -21.48 -12.36
C LEU A 71 -2.53 -20.71 -13.12
N GLN A 72 -1.78 -21.37 -14.00
CA GLN A 72 -0.80 -20.68 -14.83
C GLN A 72 -1.47 -19.75 -15.84
N TYR A 73 -2.58 -20.18 -16.44
CA TYR A 73 -3.37 -19.35 -17.34
C TYR A 73 -3.96 -18.12 -16.63
N LEU A 74 -4.51 -18.30 -15.43
CA LEU A 74 -5.00 -17.20 -14.61
C LEU A 74 -3.89 -16.22 -14.23
N ALA A 75 -2.74 -16.73 -13.80
CA ALA A 75 -1.58 -15.93 -13.46
C ALA A 75 -1.04 -15.14 -14.66
N GLU A 76 -0.95 -15.76 -15.84
CA GLU A 76 -0.54 -15.09 -17.07
C GLU A 76 -1.54 -14.00 -17.47
N ARG A 77 -2.84 -14.29 -17.43
CA ARG A 77 -3.88 -13.30 -17.72
C ARG A 77 -3.77 -12.09 -16.80
N ASP A 78 -3.68 -12.32 -15.49
CA ASP A 78 -3.69 -11.25 -14.50
C ASP A 78 -2.36 -10.47 -14.47
N ARG A 79 -1.26 -11.06 -14.93
CA ARG A 79 0.02 -10.37 -15.17
C ARG A 79 -0.08 -9.32 -16.27
N HIS A 80 -0.91 -9.57 -17.27
CA HIS A 80 -1.15 -8.68 -18.41
C HIS A 80 -2.42 -7.82 -18.28
N ASP A 81 -3.15 -7.91 -17.17
CA ASP A 81 -4.34 -7.09 -16.92
C ASP A 81 -3.98 -5.75 -16.24
N ASP A 82 -4.21 -4.66 -16.97
CA ASP A 82 -4.01 -3.29 -16.51
C ASP A 82 -5.01 -2.84 -15.44
N LYS A 83 -6.12 -3.56 -15.23
CA LYS A 83 -7.21 -3.14 -14.34
C LYS A 83 -6.70 -2.79 -12.95
N TRP A 84 -5.91 -3.67 -12.35
CA TRP A 84 -5.40 -3.47 -11.00
C TRP A 84 -4.27 -2.44 -10.95
N ALA A 85 -3.45 -2.34 -12.00
CA ALA A 85 -2.45 -1.30 -12.13
C ALA A 85 -3.08 0.10 -12.19
N LYS A 86 -4.13 0.28 -13.00
CA LYS A 86 -4.91 1.52 -13.10
C LYS A 86 -5.56 1.88 -11.76
N ARG A 87 -6.22 0.91 -11.12
CA ARG A 87 -6.84 1.12 -9.81
C ARG A 87 -5.83 1.57 -8.74
N ARG A 88 -4.60 1.05 -8.74
CA ARG A 88 -3.53 1.51 -7.84
C ARG A 88 -3.12 2.96 -8.13
N LYS A 89 -2.96 3.32 -9.40
CA LYS A 89 -2.62 4.69 -9.82
C LYS A 89 -3.71 5.67 -9.39
N GLU A 90 -4.98 5.31 -9.57
CA GLU A 90 -6.12 6.09 -9.07
C GLU A 90 -6.10 6.27 -7.55
N MET A 91 -5.95 5.18 -6.79
CA MET A 91 -5.89 5.26 -5.31
C MET A 91 -4.69 6.07 -4.80
N GLN A 92 -3.54 5.99 -5.48
CA GLN A 92 -2.39 6.83 -5.15
C GLN A 92 -2.66 8.31 -5.45
N ALA A 93 -3.32 8.61 -6.57
CA ALA A 93 -3.71 9.97 -6.92
C ALA A 93 -4.78 10.55 -5.97
N GLU A 94 -5.67 9.71 -5.46
CA GLU A 94 -6.69 10.08 -4.46
C GLU A 94 -6.11 10.25 -3.05
N SER A 95 -4.89 9.76 -2.78
CA SER A 95 -4.26 9.87 -1.47
C SER A 95 -3.76 11.30 -1.20
N THR A 96 -4.59 12.13 -0.54
CA THR A 96 -4.21 13.49 -0.14
C THR A 96 -3.44 13.56 1.18
N LEU A 97 -3.18 12.43 1.84
CA LEU A 97 -2.58 12.40 3.18
C LEU A 97 -1.22 13.13 3.24
N ILE A 98 -0.35 12.90 2.26
CA ILE A 98 0.97 13.55 2.18
C ILE A 98 0.84 15.06 1.92
N PRO A 99 0.11 15.53 0.88
CA PRO A 99 -0.05 16.96 0.65
C PRO A 99 -0.78 17.66 1.80
N ASP A 100 -1.70 17.00 2.50
CA ASP A 100 -2.38 17.55 3.67
C ASP A 100 -1.43 17.72 4.86
N ILE A 101 -0.55 16.74 5.12
CA ILE A 101 0.50 16.86 6.15
C ILE A 101 1.46 18.02 5.82
N ILE A 102 1.89 18.15 4.56
CA ILE A 102 2.77 19.24 4.13
C ILE A 102 2.09 20.60 4.37
N ARG A 103 0.83 20.75 3.95
CA ARG A 103 0.04 21.98 4.20
C ARG A 103 -0.11 22.28 5.69
N GLN A 104 -0.28 21.26 6.54
CA GLN A 104 -0.37 21.44 7.99
C GLN A 104 0.97 21.92 8.59
N GLU A 105 2.10 21.36 8.16
CA GLU A 105 3.42 21.79 8.63
C GLU A 105 3.76 23.21 8.14
N GLU A 106 3.46 23.57 6.89
CA GLU A 106 3.61 24.93 6.38
C GLU A 106 2.78 25.94 7.20
N ARG A 107 1.53 25.59 7.55
CA ARG A 107 0.70 26.41 8.45
C ARG A 107 1.34 26.58 9.82
N LYS A 108 1.83 25.50 10.44
CA LYS A 108 2.50 25.57 11.76
C LYS A 108 3.77 26.43 11.70
N ILE A 109 4.54 26.35 10.63
CA ILE A 109 5.74 27.17 10.42
C ILE A 109 5.33 28.64 10.31
N ALA A 110 4.32 28.96 9.51
CA ALA A 110 3.79 30.32 9.37
C ALA A 110 3.26 30.85 10.72
N GLU A 111 2.55 30.04 11.49
CA GLU A 111 2.07 30.41 12.84
C GLU A 111 3.23 30.64 13.82
N ARG A 112 4.27 29.79 13.80
CA ARG A 112 5.46 29.94 14.64
C ARG A 112 6.24 31.21 14.28
N GLN A 113 6.35 31.52 13.00
CA GLN A 113 6.99 32.73 12.50
C GLN A 113 6.17 34.01 12.81
N ASN A 114 4.85 33.88 12.98
CA ASN A 114 3.92 34.96 13.36
C ASN A 114 3.65 35.05 14.87
N ARG A 115 4.59 34.62 15.72
CA ARG A 115 4.43 34.69 17.17
C ARG A 115 4.97 36.01 17.71
N SER A 116 4.11 36.82 18.32
CA SER A 116 4.52 38.00 19.06
C SER A 116 5.18 37.59 20.39
N VAL A 117 6.28 38.26 20.73
CA VAL A 117 7.01 38.03 21.98
C VAL A 117 6.77 39.22 22.89
N PHE A 118 6.27 38.95 24.09
CA PHE A 118 6.09 39.94 25.16
C PHE A 118 6.82 39.46 26.41
N GLY A 119 7.81 40.24 26.85
CA GLY A 119 8.55 40.02 28.08
C GLY A 119 9.00 41.35 28.71
N PRO A 120 9.59 41.34 29.91
CA PRO A 120 9.95 42.56 30.67
C PRO A 120 10.90 43.52 29.94
N HIS A 121 11.62 43.04 28.92
CA HIS A 121 12.64 43.80 28.19
C HIS A 121 12.48 43.79 26.66
N GLN A 122 11.46 43.11 26.10
CA GLN A 122 11.17 43.10 24.66
C GLN A 122 9.67 42.98 24.40
N SER A 123 9.15 43.83 23.51
CA SER A 123 7.80 43.72 22.94
C SER A 123 7.90 43.86 21.43
N THR A 124 7.72 42.76 20.70
CA THR A 124 7.63 42.78 19.23
C THR A 124 6.29 42.23 18.81
N GLN A 125 5.43 43.12 18.26
CA GLN A 125 4.11 42.78 17.74
C GLN A 125 4.15 42.89 16.21
N ARG A 126 4.00 41.76 15.51
CA ARG A 126 3.81 41.73 14.05
C ARG A 126 2.32 41.56 13.74
N ILE A 127 1.81 42.43 12.87
CA ILE A 127 0.38 42.76 12.70
C ILE A 127 -0.38 41.76 11.78
N ASP A 128 0.31 40.89 11.05
CA ASP A 128 -0.31 40.09 9.99
C ASP A 128 -0.69 38.66 10.41
N TYR A 129 -1.32 38.49 11.58
CA TYR A 129 -1.91 37.19 11.92
C TYR A 129 -3.18 36.95 11.08
N PRO A 130 -3.29 35.85 10.30
CA PRO A 130 -4.47 35.60 9.49
C PRO A 130 -5.72 35.49 10.38
N ARG A 131 -6.69 36.40 10.19
CA ARG A 131 -7.92 36.46 11.00
C ARG A 131 -8.71 35.14 11.01
N GLU A 132 -8.53 34.30 9.99
CA GLU A 132 -9.19 33.00 9.85
C GLU A 132 -8.69 31.97 10.87
N ALA A 133 -7.37 31.88 11.09
CA ALA A 133 -6.78 30.94 12.05
C ALA A 133 -7.19 31.25 13.51
N VAL A 134 -7.39 32.52 13.85
CA VAL A 134 -7.90 32.92 15.18
C VAL A 134 -9.37 32.50 15.35
N LYS A 135 -10.18 32.67 14.30
CA LYS A 135 -11.60 32.28 14.33
C LYS A 135 -11.77 30.78 14.46
N GLU A 136 -10.97 29.97 13.77
CA GLU A 136 -11.00 28.51 13.88
C GLU A 136 -10.63 28.05 15.29
N ARG A 137 -9.53 28.56 15.85
CA ARG A 137 -9.09 28.22 17.22
C ARG A 137 -10.13 28.59 18.29
N GLN A 138 -10.80 29.74 18.12
CA GLN A 138 -11.91 30.15 19.00
C GLN A 138 -13.15 29.25 18.84
N LYS A 139 -13.44 28.79 17.62
CA LYS A 139 -14.55 27.87 17.33
C LYS A 139 -14.29 26.48 17.92
N GLU A 140 -13.08 25.96 17.77
CA GLU A 140 -12.64 24.69 18.38
C GLU A 140 -12.70 24.75 19.91
N GLY A 141 -12.22 25.85 20.52
CA GLY A 141 -12.33 26.05 21.97
C GLY A 141 -13.77 26.15 22.49
N ARG A 142 -14.70 26.73 21.71
CA ARG A 142 -16.13 26.75 22.03
C ARG A 142 -16.77 25.36 21.90
N ASN A 143 -16.45 24.63 20.85
CA ASN A 143 -17.00 23.29 20.63
C ASN A 143 -16.48 22.27 21.65
N GLY A 144 -15.20 22.33 22.03
CA GLY A 144 -14.62 21.49 23.09
C GLY A 144 -15.27 21.69 24.46
N ARG A 145 -15.58 22.95 24.82
CA ARG A 145 -16.30 23.29 26.06
C ARG A 145 -17.77 22.84 26.07
N THR A 146 -18.39 22.76 24.89
CA THR A 146 -19.78 22.30 24.77
C THR A 146 -19.85 20.78 24.91
N ASN A 147 -18.87 20.04 24.37
CA ASN A 147 -18.79 18.59 24.50
C ASN A 147 -18.38 18.14 25.92
N SER A 148 -17.52 18.88 26.62
CA SER A 148 -17.16 18.56 28.02
C SER A 148 -18.26 18.86 29.05
N ARG A 149 -19.37 19.49 28.64
CA ARG A 149 -20.56 19.73 29.47
C ARG A 149 -21.70 18.76 29.18
N ARG A 150 -21.56 17.93 28.14
CA ARG A 150 -22.53 16.90 27.72
C ARG A 150 -22.03 15.46 27.94
N ALA A 151 -20.78 15.29 28.37
CA ALA A 151 -20.24 14.06 28.94
C ALA A 151 -20.36 14.15 30.48
#